data_AF-T1AX14-F1
#
_entry.id   AF-T1AX14-F1
#
_cell.length_a   1.000
_cell.length_b   1.000
_cell.length_c   1.000
_cell.angle_alpha   90.00
_cell.angle_beta   90.00
_cell.angle_gamma   90.00
#
_symmetry.space_group_name_H-M   'P 1'
#
loop_
_entity.id
_entity.type
_entity.pdbx_description
1 polymer ?
#
loop_
_entity_poly.entity_id
_entity_poly.type
_entity_poly.pdbx_seq_one_letter_code
_entity_poly.pdbx_strand_id
1 'polypeptide(L)'
;MAGVDHIHAGTVVGKLEGDPLMIKGFYDTLREVRTPMSLENGIFFDQDWASLNKVMPVASGGIHAGQMHQLIHYLGEDVILQFGGGTIGHPMGIQAGATANRVALEAMIMARNEGRDYLNEGPEILAQAAKWCTPLRAALDTWKDVTFNYESTDTADFVPTPTASF
;
A
#
# COMPACT_ATOMS: atom_id res chain seq x y z
N MET A 1 0.30 12.52 18.62
CA MET A 1 0.24 13.23 19.93
C MET A 1 0.09 12.31 21.13
N ALA A 2 -0.92 11.43 21.20
CA ALA A 2 -1.09 10.51 22.34
C ALA A 2 0.08 9.53 22.57
N GLY A 3 0.95 9.32 21.56
CA GLY A 3 2.18 8.55 21.69
C GLY A 3 2.04 7.07 21.35
N VAL A 4 1.26 6.72 20.32
CA VAL A 4 1.24 5.34 19.77
C VAL A 4 2.34 5.19 18.73
N ASP A 5 2.97 4.01 18.68
CA ASP A 5 4.01 3.73 17.69
C ASP A 5 3.41 3.35 16.33
N HIS A 6 2.29 2.62 16.32
CA HIS A 6 1.61 2.14 15.12
C HIS A 6 0.15 2.57 15.09
N ILE A 7 -0.38 2.87 13.90
CA ILE A 7 -1.82 3.09 13.70
C ILE A 7 -2.26 2.59 12.32
N HIS A 8 -3.45 1.99 12.26
CA HIS A 8 -4.04 1.59 10.98
C HIS A 8 -4.45 2.83 10.19
N ALA A 9 -3.95 2.93 8.96
CA ALA A 9 -4.10 4.13 8.11
C ALA A 9 -4.67 3.83 6.72
N GLY A 10 -5.19 2.61 6.50
CA GLY A 10 -5.85 2.20 5.26
C GLY A 10 -4.92 1.54 4.23
N THR A 11 -5.52 1.03 3.16
CA THR A 11 -4.86 0.14 2.18
C THR A 11 -5.02 0.56 0.72
N VAL A 12 -5.92 1.51 0.43
CA VAL A 12 -6.38 1.89 -0.92
C VAL A 12 -7.13 0.76 -1.66
N VAL A 13 -6.51 -0.40 -1.82
CA VAL A 13 -6.98 -1.51 -2.66
C VAL A 13 -7.60 -2.68 -1.88
N GLY A 14 -7.63 -2.58 -0.56
CA GLY A 14 -8.19 -3.60 0.33
C GLY A 14 -9.70 -3.47 0.49
N LYS A 15 -10.25 -4.24 1.44
CA LYS A 15 -11.71 -4.37 1.60
C LYS A 15 -12.40 -3.20 2.32
N LEU A 16 -11.61 -2.32 2.94
CA LEU A 16 -12.12 -1.17 3.67
C LEU A 16 -11.94 0.08 2.81
N GLU A 17 -12.78 1.07 3.07
CA GLU A 17 -12.71 2.40 2.49
C GLU A 17 -11.30 3.00 2.50
N GLY A 18 -10.96 3.72 1.43
CA GLY A 18 -9.72 4.49 1.36
C GLY A 18 -9.44 5.05 -0.03
N ASP A 19 -9.88 6.27 -0.29
CA ASP A 19 -9.48 7.03 -1.48
C ASP A 19 -7.94 7.22 -1.50
N PRO A 20 -7.24 7.00 -2.65
CA PRO A 20 -5.79 7.11 -2.71
C PRO A 20 -5.21 8.44 -2.22
N LEU A 21 -5.88 9.57 -2.47
CA LEU A 21 -5.40 10.90 -2.09
C LEU A 21 -5.58 11.13 -0.58
N MET A 22 -6.73 10.71 -0.02
CA MET A 22 -6.96 10.81 1.42
C MET A 22 -6.01 9.91 2.20
N ILE A 23 -5.81 8.68 1.75
CA ILE A 23 -4.84 7.74 2.36
C ILE A 23 -3.43 8.32 2.30
N LYS A 24 -3.03 8.94 1.18
CA LYS A 24 -1.72 9.62 1.11
C LYS A 24 -1.59 10.73 2.16
N GLY A 25 -2.62 11.56 2.32
CA GLY A 25 -2.65 12.61 3.36
C GLY A 25 -2.47 12.05 4.78
N PHE A 26 -3.11 10.92 5.09
CA PHE A 26 -2.93 10.24 6.37
C PHE A 26 -1.49 9.75 6.57
N TYR A 27 -0.90 9.12 5.55
CA TYR A 27 0.46 8.61 5.63
C TYR A 27 1.50 9.73 5.77
N ASP A 28 1.32 10.84 5.07
CA ASP A 28 2.20 12.01 5.18
C ASP A 28 2.09 12.64 6.58
N THR A 29 0.88 12.71 7.13
CA THR A 29 0.62 13.19 8.50
C THR A 29 1.34 12.34 9.56
N LEU A 30 1.47 11.03 9.35
CA LEU A 30 2.07 10.11 10.32
C LEU A 30 3.61 10.08 10.25
N ARG A 31 4.18 10.33 9.07
CA ARG A 31 5.60 10.06 8.79
C ARG A 31 6.45 11.30 8.54
N GLU A 32 5.85 12.42 8.17
CA GLU A 32 6.63 13.62 7.87
C GLU A 32 6.92 14.45 9.11
N VAL A 33 8.10 15.06 9.15
CA VAL A 33 8.47 16.00 10.22
C VAL A 33 7.78 17.36 10.06
N ARG A 34 7.38 17.67 8.83
CA ARG A 34 6.55 18.82 8.45
C ARG A 34 5.62 18.38 7.33
N THR A 35 4.33 18.63 7.47
CA THR A 35 3.32 18.35 6.45
C THR A 35 2.84 19.69 5.88
N PRO A 36 3.24 20.08 4.64
CA PRO A 36 2.76 21.30 4.03
C PRO A 36 1.29 21.19 3.60
N MET A 37 0.61 22.32 3.46
CA MET A 37 -0.74 22.39 2.94
C MET A 37 -0.81 21.75 1.54
N SER A 38 -1.77 20.85 1.37
CA SER A 38 -2.03 20.11 0.14
C SER A 38 -3.52 19.76 0.11
N LEU A 39 -4.32 20.63 -0.52
CA LEU A 39 -5.78 20.49 -0.56
C LEU A 39 -6.23 19.21 -1.29
N GLU A 40 -5.47 18.80 -2.30
CA GLU A 40 -5.67 17.54 -3.04
C GLU A 40 -5.56 16.31 -2.13
N ASN A 41 -4.75 16.35 -1.08
CA ASN A 41 -4.55 15.25 -0.12
C ASN A 41 -5.25 15.53 1.22
N GLY A 42 -6.21 16.47 1.27
CA GLY A 42 -6.98 16.80 2.47
C GLY A 42 -6.19 17.51 3.58
N ILE A 43 -5.00 18.06 3.27
CA ILE A 43 -4.17 18.79 4.23
C ILE A 43 -4.45 20.30 4.10
N PHE A 44 -5.26 20.83 5.01
CA PHE A 44 -5.71 22.23 4.97
C PHE A 44 -4.75 23.24 5.61
N PHE A 45 -3.78 22.79 6.40
CA PHE A 45 -2.85 23.65 7.13
C PHE A 45 -1.42 23.14 7.00
N ASP A 46 -0.49 24.09 6.97
CA ASP A 46 0.92 23.80 7.22
C ASP A 46 1.10 23.33 8.67
N GLN A 47 1.65 22.13 8.85
CA GLN A 47 1.88 21.55 10.17
C GLN A 47 3.36 21.20 10.36
N ASP A 48 4.00 21.79 11.38
CA ASP A 48 5.30 21.37 11.90
C ASP A 48 5.07 20.44 13.09
N TRP A 49 5.70 19.25 13.09
CA TRP A 49 5.55 18.26 14.16
C TRP A 49 6.58 18.41 15.28
N ALA A 50 7.43 19.46 15.24
CA ALA A 50 8.35 19.84 16.30
C ALA A 50 9.25 18.67 16.78
N SER A 51 9.74 17.87 15.83
CA SER A 51 10.56 16.67 16.08
C SER A 51 9.91 15.60 16.96
N LEU A 52 8.57 15.58 17.06
CA LEU A 52 7.88 14.41 17.59
C LEU A 52 8.24 13.18 16.76
N ASN A 53 8.32 12.02 17.43
CA ASN A 53 8.60 10.76 16.76
C ASN A 53 7.51 10.45 15.73
N LYS A 54 7.95 9.92 14.58
CA LYS A 54 7.09 9.44 13.51
C LYS A 54 6.28 8.22 13.97
N VAL A 55 5.07 8.06 13.44
CA VAL A 55 4.21 6.90 13.66
C VAL A 55 4.29 6.00 12.45
N MET A 56 4.44 4.70 12.65
CA MET A 56 4.46 3.70 11.57
C MET A 56 3.02 3.38 11.13
N PRO A 57 2.60 3.76 9.91
CA PRO A 57 1.28 3.40 9.42
C PRO A 57 1.17 1.89 9.20
N VAL A 58 -0.04 1.37 9.40
CA VAL A 58 -0.38 -0.04 9.16
C VAL A 58 -1.44 -0.14 8.08
N ALA A 59 -1.12 -0.87 7.02
CA ALA A 59 -2.04 -1.23 5.95
C ALA A 59 -2.57 -2.65 6.22
N SER A 60 -3.87 -2.77 6.49
CA SER A 60 -4.47 -4.04 6.86
C SER A 60 -5.92 -4.14 6.39
N GLY A 61 -6.29 -5.34 5.92
CA GLY A 61 -7.68 -5.69 5.62
C GLY A 61 -7.93 -5.95 4.14
N GLY A 62 -8.15 -7.22 3.79
CA GLY A 62 -8.55 -7.61 2.43
C GLY A 62 -7.44 -7.51 1.38
N ILE A 63 -6.18 -7.39 1.79
CA ILE A 63 -5.03 -7.35 0.89
C ILE A 63 -4.39 -8.72 0.68
N HIS A 64 -3.77 -8.94 -0.48
CA HIS A 64 -3.06 -10.17 -0.85
C HIS A 64 -1.79 -9.91 -1.67
N ALA A 65 -0.93 -10.92 -1.81
CA ALA A 65 0.38 -10.82 -2.49
C ALA A 65 0.31 -10.24 -3.93
N GLY A 66 -0.81 -10.45 -4.64
CA GLY A 66 -1.02 -9.95 -6.00
C GLY A 66 -1.03 -8.41 -6.09
N GLN A 67 -1.42 -7.74 -5.01
CA GLN A 67 -1.53 -6.29 -4.93
C GLN A 67 -0.23 -5.61 -4.48
N MET A 68 0.87 -6.36 -4.29
CA MET A 68 2.10 -5.82 -3.70
C MET A 68 2.64 -4.59 -4.44
N HIS A 69 2.56 -4.58 -5.76
CA HIS A 69 2.97 -3.43 -6.58
C HIS A 69 2.19 -2.15 -6.24
N GLN A 70 0.87 -2.25 -6.09
CA GLN A 70 0.00 -1.13 -5.69
C GLN A 70 0.29 -0.67 -4.26
N LEU A 71 0.48 -1.61 -3.34
CA LEU A 71 0.79 -1.29 -1.94
C LEU A 71 2.11 -0.53 -1.82
N ILE A 72 3.17 -0.97 -2.51
CA ILE A 72 4.45 -0.25 -2.50
C ILE A 72 4.32 1.12 -3.16
N HIS A 73 3.53 1.23 -4.24
CA HIS A 73 3.31 2.49 -4.93
C HIS A 73 2.61 3.53 -4.05
N TYR A 74 1.48 3.16 -3.43
CA TYR A 74 0.69 4.10 -2.64
C TYR A 74 1.29 4.36 -1.25
N LEU A 75 1.91 3.36 -0.64
CA LEU A 75 2.18 3.37 0.80
C LEU A 75 3.67 3.55 1.14
N GLY A 76 4.58 3.29 0.21
CA GLY A 76 6.03 3.43 0.43
C GLY A 76 6.64 2.32 1.30
N GLU A 77 7.71 2.65 2.03
CA GLU A 77 8.53 1.67 2.79
C GLU A 77 8.26 1.63 4.29
N ASP A 78 8.14 2.81 4.91
CA ASP A 78 7.83 2.94 6.33
C ASP A 78 6.33 2.65 6.52
N VAL A 79 5.96 1.37 6.41
CA VAL A 79 4.60 0.85 6.56
C VAL A 79 4.65 -0.62 6.99
N ILE A 80 3.68 -1.03 7.80
CA ILE A 80 3.43 -2.45 8.10
C ILE A 80 2.30 -2.95 7.19
N LEU A 81 2.59 -3.93 6.34
CA LEU A 81 1.59 -4.61 5.50
C LEU A 81 1.09 -5.88 6.20
N GLN A 82 -0.19 -5.93 6.57
CA GLN A 82 -0.78 -7.06 7.30
C GLN A 82 -1.67 -7.93 6.41
N PHE A 83 -1.23 -9.17 6.20
CA PHE A 83 -1.94 -10.16 5.41
C PHE A 83 -2.57 -11.23 6.32
N GLY A 84 -3.74 -10.95 6.90
CA GLY A 84 -4.46 -11.92 7.74
C GLY A 84 -4.98 -13.11 6.91
N GLY A 85 -6.10 -12.89 6.21
CA GLY A 85 -6.66 -13.89 5.28
C GLY A 85 -5.68 -14.28 4.16
N GLY A 86 -4.91 -13.31 3.64
CA GLY A 86 -3.87 -13.54 2.63
C GLY A 86 -2.66 -14.36 3.10
N THR A 87 -2.55 -14.71 4.39
CA THR A 87 -1.58 -15.67 4.90
C THR A 87 -2.24 -16.98 5.32
N ILE A 88 -3.23 -16.91 6.21
CA ILE A 88 -3.83 -18.10 6.83
C ILE A 88 -4.71 -18.87 5.84
N GLY A 89 -5.34 -18.18 4.89
CA GLY A 89 -6.18 -18.77 3.85
C GLY A 89 -5.40 -19.41 2.70
N HIS A 90 -4.07 -19.48 2.77
CA HIS A 90 -3.25 -20.05 1.70
C HIS A 90 -3.49 -21.56 1.56
N PRO A 91 -3.71 -22.10 0.34
CA PRO A 91 -4.11 -23.50 0.14
C PRO A 91 -3.06 -24.53 0.58
N MET A 92 -1.80 -24.12 0.68
CA MET A 92 -0.69 -24.96 1.15
C MET A 92 -0.34 -24.74 2.64
N GLY A 93 -1.20 -24.05 3.40
CA GLY A 93 -1.01 -23.78 4.83
C GLY A 93 -0.28 -22.47 5.16
N ILE A 94 -0.25 -22.15 6.46
CA ILE A 94 0.15 -20.83 7.00
C ILE A 94 1.59 -20.47 6.63
N GLN A 95 2.53 -21.42 6.77
CA GLN A 95 3.94 -21.17 6.45
C GLN A 95 4.13 -20.81 4.97
N ALA A 96 3.39 -21.45 4.08
CA ALA A 96 3.41 -21.14 2.66
C ALA A 96 2.82 -19.76 2.37
N GLY A 97 1.70 -19.39 3.01
CA GLY A 97 1.14 -18.04 2.90
C GLY A 97 2.11 -16.95 3.35
N ALA A 98 2.80 -17.16 4.48
CA ALA A 98 3.79 -16.21 4.97
C ALA A 98 4.97 -16.09 3.99
N THR A 99 5.43 -17.22 3.44
CA THR A 99 6.49 -17.26 2.42
C THR A 99 6.07 -16.51 1.16
N ALA A 100 4.84 -16.71 0.67
CA ALA A 100 4.32 -16.04 -0.52
C ALA A 100 4.33 -14.52 -0.37
N ASN A 101 3.78 -14.00 0.73
CA ASN A 101 3.74 -12.56 1.00
C ASN A 101 5.14 -11.96 1.11
N ARG A 102 6.06 -12.66 1.79
CA ARG A 102 7.45 -12.22 1.94
C ARG A 102 8.20 -12.16 0.61
N VAL A 103 8.08 -13.21 -0.22
CA VAL A 103 8.73 -13.26 -1.54
C VAL A 103 8.16 -12.20 -2.47
N ALA A 104 6.83 -11.99 -2.47
CA ALA A 104 6.21 -10.93 -3.26
C ALA A 104 6.76 -9.53 -2.91
N LEU A 105 6.88 -9.24 -1.62
CA LEU A 105 7.44 -7.97 -1.12
C LEU A 105 8.88 -7.78 -1.58
N GLU A 106 9.75 -8.76 -1.30
CA GLU A 106 11.18 -8.65 -1.63
C GLU A 106 11.41 -8.54 -3.15
N ALA A 107 10.68 -9.31 -3.96
CA ALA A 107 10.75 -9.22 -5.42
C ALA A 107 10.32 -7.83 -5.93
N MET A 108 9.27 -7.24 -5.34
CA MET A 108 8.78 -5.93 -5.73
C MET A 108 9.77 -4.82 -5.35
N ILE A 109 10.31 -4.87 -4.13
CA ILE A 109 11.33 -3.91 -3.66
C ILE A 109 12.60 -4.00 -4.50
N MET A 110 13.04 -5.21 -4.85
CA MET A 110 14.20 -5.41 -5.74
C MET A 110 13.95 -4.78 -7.11
N ALA A 111 12.82 -5.10 -7.76
CA ALA A 111 12.48 -4.55 -9.06
C ALA A 111 12.39 -3.01 -9.06
N ARG A 112 11.78 -2.43 -8.02
CA ARG A 112 11.74 -0.97 -7.83
C ARG A 112 13.14 -0.39 -7.71
N ASN A 113 14.01 -0.99 -6.90
CA ASN A 113 15.37 -0.50 -6.68
C ASN A 113 16.26 -0.66 -7.92
N GLU A 114 15.94 -1.60 -8.81
CA GLU A 114 16.55 -1.73 -10.13
C GLU A 114 16.01 -0.72 -11.16
N GLY A 115 15.04 0.12 -10.78
CA GLY A 115 14.48 1.17 -11.63
C GLY A 115 13.39 0.70 -12.59
N ARG A 116 12.80 -0.48 -12.37
CA ARG A 116 11.67 -0.94 -13.18
C ARG A 116 10.42 -0.13 -12.90
N ASP A 117 9.53 -0.03 -13.89
CA ASP A 117 8.19 0.53 -13.71
C ASP A 117 7.31 -0.49 -12.98
N TYR A 118 7.60 -0.70 -11.70
CA TYR A 118 7.00 -1.75 -10.90
C TYR A 118 5.49 -1.60 -10.71
N LEU A 119 4.93 -0.40 -10.91
CA LEU A 119 3.49 -0.20 -10.87
C LEU A 119 2.82 -0.86 -12.07
N ASN A 120 3.34 -0.62 -13.29
CA ASN A 120 2.77 -1.17 -14.51
C ASN A 120 3.26 -2.59 -14.81
N GLU A 121 4.51 -2.90 -14.46
CA GLU A 121 5.15 -4.22 -14.63
C GLU A 121 4.89 -5.17 -13.43
N GLY A 122 4.16 -4.70 -12.41
CA GLY A 122 3.96 -5.40 -11.14
C GLY A 122 3.48 -6.85 -11.27
N PRO A 123 2.40 -7.13 -12.02
CA PRO A 123 1.94 -8.49 -12.27
C PRO A 123 3.00 -9.38 -12.92
N GLU A 124 3.80 -8.84 -13.86
CA GLU A 124 4.88 -9.59 -14.49
C GLU A 124 6.01 -9.89 -13.51
N ILE A 125 6.43 -8.92 -12.70
CA ILE A 125 7.45 -9.11 -11.64
C ILE A 125 7.05 -10.26 -10.72
N LEU A 126 5.80 -10.27 -10.24
CA LEU A 126 5.26 -11.32 -9.39
C LEU A 126 5.18 -12.66 -10.12
N ALA A 127 4.78 -12.68 -11.39
CA ALA A 127 4.75 -13.88 -12.20
C ALA A 127 6.16 -14.49 -12.42
N GLN A 128 7.20 -13.66 -12.59
CA GLN A 128 8.58 -14.15 -12.68
C GLN A 128 9.05 -14.75 -11.36
N ALA A 129 8.76 -14.11 -10.22
CA ALA A 129 9.07 -14.66 -8.90
C ALA A 129 8.33 -15.99 -8.64
N ALA A 130 7.08 -16.09 -9.07
CA ALA A 130 6.26 -17.29 -8.96
C ALA A 130 6.81 -18.49 -9.75
N LYS A 131 7.68 -18.29 -10.76
CA LYS A 131 8.31 -19.40 -11.48
C LYS A 131 9.13 -20.30 -10.54
N TRP A 132 9.90 -19.69 -9.64
CA TRP A 132 10.77 -20.37 -8.69
C TRP A 132 10.20 -20.47 -7.27
N CYS A 133 9.19 -19.66 -6.92
CA CYS A 133 8.49 -19.73 -5.63
C CYS A 133 7.10 -20.35 -5.75
N THR A 134 6.98 -21.64 -5.45
CA THR A 134 5.69 -22.36 -5.50
C THR A 134 4.61 -21.79 -4.56
N PRO A 135 4.91 -21.40 -3.30
CA PRO A 135 3.93 -20.71 -2.46
C PRO A 135 3.40 -19.43 -3.09
N LEU A 136 4.25 -18.58 -3.66
CA LEU A 136 3.79 -17.36 -4.33
C LEU A 136 2.89 -17.68 -5.52
N ARG A 137 3.25 -18.66 -6.36
CA ARG A 137 2.40 -19.11 -7.47
C ARG A 137 1.00 -19.50 -7.01
N ALA A 138 0.90 -20.35 -5.99
CA ALA A 138 -0.38 -20.79 -5.46
C ALA A 138 -1.22 -19.64 -4.87
N ALA A 139 -0.57 -18.68 -4.19
CA ALA A 139 -1.23 -17.46 -3.70
C ALA A 139 -1.80 -16.60 -4.84
N LEU A 140 -1.00 -16.37 -5.90
CA LEU A 140 -1.44 -15.62 -7.06
C LEU A 140 -2.62 -16.31 -7.76
N ASP A 141 -2.55 -17.63 -7.98
CA ASP A 141 -3.63 -18.39 -8.60
C ASP A 141 -4.93 -18.32 -7.79
N THR A 142 -4.84 -18.27 -6.46
CA THR A 142 -5.98 -18.23 -5.54
C THR A 142 -6.69 -16.88 -5.55
N TRP A 143 -5.94 -15.76 -5.58
CA TRP A 143 -6.49 -14.42 -5.33
C TRP A 143 -6.34 -13.42 -6.47
N LYS A 144 -5.80 -13.81 -7.63
CA LYS A 144 -5.56 -12.90 -8.78
C LYS A 144 -6.78 -12.09 -9.22
N ASP A 145 -7.99 -12.66 -9.08
CA ASP A 145 -9.24 -12.04 -9.55
C ASP A 145 -10.00 -11.32 -8.40
N VAL A 146 -9.42 -11.27 -7.20
CA VAL A 146 -10.04 -10.64 -6.03
C VAL A 146 -9.65 -9.16 -5.99
N THR A 147 -10.63 -8.28 -6.24
CA THR A 147 -10.47 -6.82 -6.13
C THR A 147 -11.67 -6.21 -5.42
N PHE A 148 -11.45 -5.16 -4.62
CA PHE A 148 -12.50 -4.43 -3.92
C PHE A 148 -12.65 -3.03 -4.54
N ASN A 149 -13.36 -2.94 -5.65
CA ASN A 149 -13.53 -1.68 -6.39
C ASN A 149 -14.94 -1.13 -6.15
N TYR A 150 -15.06 -0.24 -5.18
CA TYR A 150 -16.29 0.46 -4.83
C TYR A 150 -16.03 1.97 -4.85
N GLU A 151 -17.09 2.74 -5.10
CA GLU A 151 -17.01 4.20 -5.02
C GLU A 151 -16.70 4.64 -3.57
N SER A 152 -15.69 5.47 -3.42
CA SER A 152 -15.29 6.02 -2.12
C SER A 152 -16.30 7.07 -1.64
N THR A 153 -16.51 7.07 -0.33
CA THR A 153 -17.33 8.04 0.41
C THR A 153 -16.52 9.19 0.99
N ASP A 154 -15.24 8.98 1.33
CA ASP A 154 -14.32 10.02 1.80
C ASP A 154 -13.37 10.42 0.66
N THR A 155 -13.79 11.43 -0.12
CA THR A 155 -13.09 11.87 -1.33
C THR A 155 -12.65 13.32 -1.23
N ALA A 156 -11.56 13.69 -1.91
CA ALA A 156 -11.10 15.07 -1.98
C ALA A 156 -12.16 16.02 -2.58
N ASP A 157 -12.36 17.18 -1.97
CA ASP A 157 -13.17 18.26 -2.52
C ASP A 157 -12.42 19.10 -3.58
N PHE A 158 -11.09 18.96 -3.65
CA PHE A 158 -10.23 19.73 -4.55
C PHE A 158 -9.51 18.80 -5.52
N VAL A 159 -9.74 19.03 -6.82
CA VAL A 159 -9.01 18.37 -7.91
C VAL A 159 -8.18 19.42 -8.66
N PRO A 160 -6.87 19.23 -8.83
CA PRO A 160 -6.05 20.18 -9.59
C PRO A 160 -6.54 20.30 -11.04
N THR A 161 -6.93 21.50 -11.45
CA THR A 161 -7.23 21.78 -12.86
C THR A 161 -5.91 21.86 -13.64
N PRO A 162 -5.65 21.01 -14.65
CA PRO A 162 -4.47 21.14 -15.47
C PRO A 162 -4.50 22.50 -16.17
N THR A 163 -3.52 23.35 -15.87
CA THR A 163 -3.37 24.62 -16.58
C THR A 163 -2.76 24.31 -17.94
N ALA A 164 -3.49 24.59 -19.03
CA ALA A 164 -2.93 24.47 -20.37
C ALA A 164 -1.67 25.36 -20.45
N SER A 165 -0.53 24.74 -20.74
CA SER A 165 0.69 25.48 -21.07
C SER A 165 0.46 26.13 -22.42
N PHE A 166 0.33 27.46 -22.45
CA PHE A 166 0.32 28.25 -23.68
C PHE A 166 1.74 28.47 -24.18
#